data_AF-A0A381XBE5-F1
#
_entry.id   AF-A0A381XBE5-F1
#
_cell.length_a   1.000
_cell.length_b   1.000
_cell.length_c   1.000
_cell.angle_alpha   90.00
_cell.angle_beta   90.00
_cell.angle_gamma   90.00
#
_symmetry.space_group_name_H-M   'P 1'
#
loop_
_entity.id
_entity.type
_entity.pdbx_description
1 polymer ?
#
loop_
_entity_poly.entity_id
_entity_poly.type
_entity_poly.pdbx_seq_one_letter_code
_entity_poly.pdbx_strand_id
1 'polypeptide(L)'
;MRIFSPIILRRLSLKAILCVVFLSLSSSVAVGADDVKKVKRIVARLHLEMMQLKEKSSKLAGEQLALLEPQNAKIETLTKSNLKLSETISSLKFKISILEEKLVEYQRKSSSSQLSELNQFATILALASVGETSTLEALVLELINKGNNLQKDLLILLLAETQKNKGLMELSLGYYGALISDYPNSPYRSRSIFEASELLGKLGQDEEQKSLLLALKKSDDPYGEMAREKICHQLYIEDPICGGVLFGELIYTEWVWFKNGDEKINSKYEGEIKNGVPNGKGTLFFPDGEK
;
A
#
# COMPACT_ATOMS: atom_id res chain seq x y z
N MET A 1 -12.03 -56.06 25.15
CA MET A 1 -11.96 -57.53 24.94
C MET A 1 -10.49 -57.94 24.93
N ARG A 2 -10.13 -59.05 25.61
CA ARG A 2 -8.78 -59.57 25.98
C ARG A 2 -8.23 -58.89 27.25
N ILE A 3 -8.47 -59.37 28.48
CA ILE A 3 -8.16 -60.67 29.14
C ILE A 3 -6.69 -61.07 28.96
N PHE A 4 -5.87 -60.80 29.98
CA PHE A 4 -4.67 -61.58 30.30
C PHE A 4 -4.50 -61.66 31.83
N SER A 5 -4.21 -62.89 32.27
CA SER A 5 -4.41 -63.46 33.59
C SER A 5 -3.42 -62.98 34.66
N PRO A 6 -3.76 -63.02 35.97
CA PRO A 6 -2.78 -62.84 37.02
C PRO A 6 -1.99 -64.15 37.19
N ILE A 7 -0.67 -64.07 37.07
CA ILE A 7 0.23 -65.16 37.48
C ILE A 7 0.09 -65.32 38.99
N ILE A 8 -0.46 -66.46 39.40
CA ILE A 8 -0.59 -66.88 40.80
C ILE A 8 0.81 -67.14 41.35
N LEU A 9 1.43 -66.14 41.96
CA LEU A 9 2.63 -66.36 42.77
C LEU A 9 2.17 -66.94 44.11
N ARG A 10 2.31 -68.26 44.25
CA ARG A 10 2.02 -69.03 45.46
C ARG A 10 2.86 -68.45 46.61
N ARG A 11 2.26 -67.64 47.49
CA ARG A 11 2.90 -67.19 48.75
C ARG A 11 3.11 -68.42 49.64
N LEU A 12 4.30 -69.02 49.59
CA LEU A 12 4.78 -69.77 50.74
C LEU A 12 4.96 -68.76 51.87
N SER A 13 4.15 -68.86 52.91
CA SER A 13 4.30 -68.00 54.07
C SER A 13 5.67 -68.27 54.71
N LEU A 14 6.35 -67.23 55.18
CA LEU A 14 7.58 -67.36 55.98
C LEU A 14 7.42 -68.39 57.12
N LYS A 15 6.19 -68.57 57.62
CA LYS A 15 5.83 -69.60 58.62
C LYS A 15 6.01 -71.03 58.10
N ALA A 16 5.69 -71.32 56.82
CA ALA A 16 5.88 -72.64 56.23
C ALA A 16 7.36 -73.01 56.05
N ILE A 17 8.20 -72.03 55.70
CA ILE A 17 9.66 -72.22 55.57
C ILE A 17 10.29 -72.41 56.96
N LEU A 18 9.82 -71.67 57.97
CA LEU A 18 10.29 -71.81 59.35
C LEU A 18 9.95 -73.19 59.94
N CYS A 19 8.79 -73.76 59.63
CA CYS A 19 8.41 -75.11 60.07
C CYS A 19 9.31 -76.22 59.49
N VAL A 20 9.75 -76.11 58.22
CA VAL A 20 10.65 -77.09 57.59
C VAL A 20 12.06 -77.02 58.19
N VAL A 21 12.50 -75.81 58.58
CA VAL A 21 13.77 -75.62 59.31
C VAL A 21 13.69 -76.15 60.75
N PHE A 22 12.54 -76.02 61.42
CA PHE A 22 12.32 -76.59 62.75
C PHE A 22 12.22 -78.13 62.75
N LEU A 23 11.62 -78.73 61.70
CA LEU A 23 11.49 -80.18 61.56
C LEU A 23 12.80 -80.88 61.17
N SER A 24 13.81 -80.16 60.68
CA SER A 24 15.12 -80.73 60.35
C SER A 24 16.13 -80.66 61.51
N LEU A 25 15.79 -80.04 62.65
CA LEU A 25 16.67 -79.92 63.82
C LEU A 25 16.53 -81.04 64.87
N SER A 26 15.67 -82.05 64.66
CA SER A 26 15.51 -83.19 65.59
C SER A 26 16.39 -84.41 65.25
N SER A 27 17.40 -84.25 64.40
CA SER A 27 18.46 -85.27 64.26
C SER A 27 19.64 -84.89 65.16
N SER A 28 19.89 -85.73 66.16
CA SER A 28 20.94 -85.56 67.16
C SER A 28 22.33 -85.61 66.51
N VAL A 29 22.95 -84.45 66.32
CA VAL A 29 24.40 -84.34 66.16
C VAL A 29 24.92 -83.61 67.39
N ALA A 30 25.88 -84.20 68.09
CA ALA A 30 26.62 -83.53 69.15
C ALA A 30 27.42 -82.39 68.51
N VAL A 31 26.82 -81.20 68.43
CA VAL A 31 27.48 -80.03 67.86
C VAL A 31 28.46 -79.49 68.89
N GLY A 32 29.75 -79.68 68.63
CA GLY A 32 30.82 -79.05 69.39
C GLY A 32 30.71 -77.52 69.26
N ALA A 33 31.00 -76.79 70.34
CA ALA A 33 30.90 -75.33 70.39
C ALA A 33 31.68 -74.59 69.27
N ASP A 34 32.64 -75.25 68.60
CA ASP A 34 33.43 -74.71 67.50
C ASP A 34 32.68 -74.66 66.15
N ASP A 35 31.88 -75.68 65.83
CA ASP A 35 31.07 -75.71 64.60
C ASP A 35 29.94 -74.66 64.64
N VAL A 36 29.30 -74.47 65.79
CA VAL A 36 28.32 -73.38 66.00
C VAL A 36 28.99 -72.01 65.81
N LYS A 37 30.21 -71.82 66.31
CA LYS A 37 30.97 -70.57 66.15
C LYS A 37 31.33 -70.31 64.68
N LYS A 38 31.65 -71.34 63.90
CA LYS A 38 31.95 -71.22 62.47
C LYS A 38 30.71 -70.85 61.67
N VAL A 39 29.58 -71.50 61.92
CA VAL A 39 28.28 -71.15 61.31
C VAL A 39 27.87 -69.72 61.68
N LYS A 40 28.02 -69.32 62.95
CA LYS A 40 27.69 -67.96 63.41
C LYS A 40 28.54 -66.89 62.71
N ARG A 41 29.82 -67.16 62.44
CA ARG A 41 30.71 -66.27 61.66
C ARG A 41 30.27 -66.15 60.21
N ILE A 42 29.87 -67.25 59.57
CA ILE A 42 29.38 -67.24 58.18
C ILE A 42 28.06 -66.46 58.08
N VAL A 43 27.12 -66.71 59.01
CA VAL A 43 25.84 -65.98 59.07
C VAL A 43 26.06 -64.49 59.30
N ALA A 44 27.01 -64.10 60.16
CA ALA A 44 27.35 -62.69 60.38
C ALA A 44 27.93 -62.04 59.11
N ARG A 45 28.79 -62.75 58.36
CA ARG A 45 29.35 -62.27 57.09
C ARG A 45 28.27 -62.10 56.02
N LEU A 46 27.38 -63.08 55.87
CA LEU A 46 26.23 -63.00 54.96
C LEU A 46 25.29 -61.85 55.33
N HIS A 47 25.04 -61.61 56.61
CA HIS A 47 24.26 -60.44 57.06
C HIS A 47 24.92 -59.12 56.66
N LEU A 48 26.25 -59.03 56.80
CA LEU A 48 27.01 -57.85 56.42
C LEU A 48 26.96 -57.62 54.90
N GLU A 49 27.15 -58.67 54.10
CA GLU A 49 27.06 -58.61 52.63
C GLU A 49 25.64 -58.23 52.17
N MET A 50 24.61 -58.80 52.79
CA MET A 50 23.21 -58.41 52.54
C MET A 50 22.97 -56.94 52.90
N MET A 51 23.54 -56.45 54.00
CA MET A 51 23.42 -55.05 54.41
C MET A 51 24.12 -54.12 53.41
N GLN A 52 25.33 -54.45 52.96
CA GLN A 52 26.07 -53.69 51.95
C GLN A 52 25.37 -53.69 50.59
N LEU A 53 24.81 -54.83 50.17
CA LEU A 53 24.05 -54.93 48.92
C LEU A 53 22.77 -54.09 49.00
N LYS A 54 22.06 -54.14 50.13
CA LYS A 54 20.86 -53.31 50.36
C LYS A 54 21.21 -51.82 50.32
N GLU A 55 22.30 -51.42 50.95
CA GLU A 55 22.77 -50.03 50.95
C GLU A 55 23.13 -49.57 49.52
N LYS A 56 23.96 -50.33 48.79
CA LYS A 56 24.31 -50.03 47.39
C LYS A 56 23.07 -49.94 46.50
N SER A 57 22.13 -50.88 46.65
CA SER A 57 20.86 -50.86 45.92
C SER A 57 20.02 -49.63 46.25
N SER A 58 19.95 -49.24 47.52
CA SER A 58 19.20 -48.04 47.94
C SER A 58 19.85 -46.75 47.44
N LYS A 59 21.18 -46.68 47.44
CA LYS A 59 21.94 -45.54 46.91
C LYS A 59 21.75 -45.39 45.41
N LEU A 60 21.86 -46.48 44.64
CA LEU A 60 21.61 -46.48 43.20
C LEU A 60 20.16 -46.09 42.87
N ALA A 61 19.19 -46.59 43.64
CA ALA A 61 17.78 -46.20 43.48
C ALA A 61 17.57 -44.71 43.77
N GLY A 62 18.24 -44.16 44.80
CA GLY A 62 18.22 -42.74 45.12
C GLY A 62 18.87 -41.88 44.02
N GLU A 63 20.00 -42.31 43.46
CA GLU A 63 20.67 -41.63 42.34
C GLU A 63 19.82 -41.63 41.07
N GLN A 64 19.16 -42.75 40.76
CA GLN A 64 18.22 -42.84 39.64
C GLN A 64 17.01 -41.93 39.83
N LEU A 65 16.46 -41.88 41.05
CA LEU A 65 15.33 -41.00 41.36
C LEU A 65 15.73 -39.51 41.23
N ALA A 66 16.90 -39.14 41.77
CA ALA A 66 17.43 -37.78 41.69
C ALA A 66 17.68 -37.32 40.23
N LEU A 67 17.96 -38.26 39.31
CA LEU A 67 18.07 -37.95 37.88
C LEU A 67 16.71 -37.84 37.19
N LEU A 68 15.72 -38.63 37.60
CA LEU A 68 14.38 -38.67 37.00
C LEU A 68 13.50 -37.49 37.43
N GLU A 69 13.61 -37.03 38.69
CA GLU A 69 12.85 -35.89 39.20
C GLU A 69 12.96 -34.61 38.34
N PRO A 70 14.16 -34.11 37.98
CA PRO A 70 14.28 -32.92 37.15
C PRO A 70 13.80 -33.15 35.71
N GLN A 71 13.93 -34.38 35.18
CA GLN A 71 13.40 -34.72 33.86
C GLN A 71 11.87 -34.70 33.85
N ASN A 72 11.22 -35.25 34.86
CA ASN A 72 9.76 -35.22 35.01
C ASN A 72 9.24 -33.79 35.16
N ALA A 73 9.91 -32.95 35.95
CA ALA A 73 9.56 -31.53 36.07
C ALA A 73 9.69 -30.78 34.72
N LYS A 74 10.72 -31.10 33.93
CA LYS A 74 10.91 -30.54 32.59
C LYS A 74 9.83 -31.00 31.61
N ILE A 75 9.44 -32.27 31.65
CA ILE A 75 8.33 -32.81 30.85
C ILE A 75 7.02 -32.10 31.21
N GLU A 76 6.74 -31.91 32.50
CA GLU A 76 5.53 -31.21 32.94
C GLU A 76 5.51 -29.76 32.45
N THR A 77 6.64 -29.06 32.57
CA THR A 77 6.79 -27.68 32.10
C THR A 77 6.60 -27.58 30.58
N LEU A 78 7.26 -28.45 29.81
CA LEU A 78 7.11 -28.51 28.35
C LEU A 78 5.69 -28.84 27.93
N THR A 79 5.01 -29.72 28.67
CA THR A 79 3.61 -30.09 28.39
C THR A 79 2.68 -28.90 28.60
N LYS A 80 2.86 -28.14 29.70
CA LYS A 80 2.12 -26.90 29.96
C LYS A 80 2.39 -25.84 28.89
N SER A 81 3.65 -25.65 28.49
CA SER A 81 4.01 -24.72 27.41
C SER A 81 3.40 -25.12 26.07
N ASN A 82 3.44 -26.41 25.71
CA ASN A 82 2.83 -26.91 24.48
C ASN A 82 1.32 -26.71 24.45
N LEU A 83 0.65 -26.92 25.59
CA LEU A 83 -0.79 -26.67 25.70
C LEU A 83 -1.12 -25.19 25.48
N LYS A 84 -0.37 -24.28 26.13
CA LYS A 84 -0.51 -22.83 25.94
C LYS A 84 -0.21 -22.38 24.50
N LEU A 85 0.79 -22.99 23.86
CA LEU A 85 1.11 -22.75 22.44
C LEU A 85 -0.03 -23.23 21.53
N SER A 86 -0.63 -24.39 21.81
CA SER A 86 -1.76 -24.91 21.06
C SER A 86 -2.99 -23.98 21.17
N GLU A 87 -3.26 -23.45 22.36
CA GLU A 87 -4.35 -22.48 22.58
C GLU A 87 -4.11 -21.18 21.81
N THR A 88 -2.89 -20.65 21.85
CA THR A 88 -2.53 -19.43 21.11
C THR A 88 -2.59 -19.64 19.60
N ILE A 89 -2.10 -20.77 19.08
CA ILE A 89 -2.22 -21.13 17.66
C ILE A 89 -3.70 -21.20 17.26
N SER A 90 -4.55 -21.81 18.08
CA SER A 90 -6.00 -21.91 17.81
C SER A 90 -6.66 -20.53 17.77
N SER A 91 -6.31 -19.66 18.72
CA SER A 91 -6.79 -18.27 18.75
C SER A 91 -6.33 -17.47 17.52
N LEU A 92 -5.05 -17.59 17.14
CA LEU A 92 -4.51 -16.93 15.96
C LEU A 92 -5.15 -17.44 14.67
N LYS A 93 -5.37 -18.76 14.55
CA LYS A 93 -6.06 -19.35 13.42
C LYS A 93 -7.47 -18.79 13.26
N PHE A 94 -8.21 -18.64 14.37
CA PHE A 94 -9.53 -18.02 14.35
C PHE A 94 -9.47 -16.54 13.89
N LYS A 95 -8.49 -15.77 14.40
CA LYS A 95 -8.30 -14.37 13.95
C LYS A 95 -7.95 -14.28 12.47
N ILE A 96 -7.09 -15.15 11.96
CA ILE A 96 -6.73 -15.21 10.53
C ILE A 96 -7.98 -15.50 9.69
N SER A 97 -8.81 -16.47 10.08
CA SER A 97 -10.05 -16.80 9.38
C SER A 97 -11.00 -15.60 9.28
N ILE A 98 -11.15 -14.82 10.36
CA ILE A 98 -11.96 -13.59 10.35
C ILE A 98 -11.37 -12.53 9.41
N LEU A 99 -10.05 -12.38 9.41
CA LEU A 99 -9.37 -11.41 8.54
C LEU A 99 -9.47 -11.79 7.06
N GLU A 100 -9.37 -13.08 6.73
CA GLU A 100 -9.57 -13.59 5.37
C GLU A 100 -11.00 -13.35 4.88
N GLU A 101 -12.01 -13.58 5.72
CA GLU A 101 -13.41 -13.28 5.39
C GLU A 101 -13.63 -11.79 5.11
N LYS A 102 -13.10 -10.92 5.99
CA LYS A 102 -13.14 -9.46 5.80
C LYS A 102 -12.40 -9.04 4.54
N LEU A 103 -11.25 -9.64 4.24
CA LEU A 103 -10.48 -9.33 3.04
C LEU A 103 -11.27 -9.67 1.78
N VAL A 104 -11.93 -10.83 1.75
CA VAL A 104 -12.81 -11.23 0.64
C VAL A 104 -14.00 -10.28 0.52
N GLU A 105 -14.59 -9.85 1.64
CA GLU A 105 -15.68 -8.87 1.66
C GLU A 105 -15.22 -7.52 1.09
N TYR A 106 -14.06 -7.02 1.52
CA TYR A 106 -13.47 -5.78 1.00
C TYR A 106 -13.14 -5.89 -0.49
N GLN A 107 -12.55 -7.00 -0.94
CA GLN A 107 -12.25 -7.23 -2.34
C GLN A 107 -13.53 -7.30 -3.18
N ARG A 108 -14.57 -7.98 -2.72
CA ARG A 108 -15.87 -8.04 -3.41
C ARG A 108 -16.51 -6.66 -3.53
N LYS A 109 -16.50 -5.88 -2.45
CA LYS A 109 -16.99 -4.49 -2.43
C LYS A 109 -16.18 -3.64 -3.40
N SER A 110 -14.85 -3.70 -3.35
CA SER A 110 -13.94 -2.98 -4.25
C SER A 110 -14.15 -3.33 -5.72
N SER A 111 -14.20 -4.61 -6.08
CA SER A 111 -14.41 -5.03 -7.47
C SER A 111 -15.79 -4.64 -8.00
N SER A 112 -16.83 -4.70 -7.14
CA SER A 112 -18.17 -4.25 -7.51
C SER A 112 -18.27 -2.73 -7.66
N SER A 113 -17.58 -1.96 -6.82
CA SER A 113 -17.56 -0.49 -6.91
C SER A 113 -16.77 -0.04 -8.13
N GLN A 114 -15.61 -0.62 -8.40
CA GLN A 114 -14.80 -0.33 -9.59
C GLN A 114 -15.54 -0.66 -10.89
N LEU A 115 -16.25 -1.80 -10.95
CA LEU A 115 -17.08 -2.14 -12.11
C LEU A 115 -18.26 -1.18 -12.27
N SER A 116 -18.87 -0.76 -11.15
CA SER A 116 -19.95 0.22 -11.18
C SER A 116 -19.46 1.60 -11.64
N GLU A 117 -18.29 2.04 -11.19
CA GLU A 117 -17.66 3.30 -11.62
C GLU A 117 -17.32 3.25 -13.11
N LEU A 118 -16.77 2.13 -13.61
CA LEU A 118 -16.49 1.94 -15.02
C LEU A 118 -17.77 2.00 -15.87
N ASN A 119 -18.85 1.37 -15.41
CA ASN A 119 -20.13 1.41 -16.10
C ASN A 119 -20.72 2.83 -16.12
N GLN A 120 -20.60 3.57 -15.03
CA GLN A 120 -21.01 4.99 -14.97
C GLN A 120 -20.19 5.84 -15.97
N PHE A 121 -18.87 5.61 -16.05
CA PHE A 121 -18.02 6.30 -17.02
C PHE A 121 -18.36 5.97 -18.48
N ALA A 122 -18.57 4.69 -18.79
CA ALA A 122 -19.00 4.25 -20.12
C ALA A 122 -20.36 4.87 -20.49
N THR A 123 -21.27 4.98 -19.52
CA THR A 123 -22.56 5.66 -19.70
C THR A 123 -22.36 7.15 -20.00
N ILE A 124 -21.52 7.85 -19.24
CA ILE A 124 -21.21 9.27 -19.48
C ILE A 124 -20.63 9.50 -20.87
N LEU A 125 -19.68 8.66 -21.30
CA LEU A 125 -19.10 8.72 -22.65
C LEU A 125 -20.14 8.48 -23.74
N ALA A 126 -21.02 7.48 -23.55
CA ALA A 126 -22.09 7.20 -24.50
C ALA A 126 -23.06 8.39 -24.61
N LEU A 127 -23.50 8.95 -23.48
CA LEU A 127 -24.38 10.12 -23.42
C LEU A 127 -23.73 11.34 -24.07
N ALA A 128 -22.44 11.59 -23.81
CA ALA A 128 -21.69 12.66 -24.46
C ALA A 128 -21.64 12.47 -25.99
N SER A 129 -21.45 11.23 -26.45
CA SER A 129 -21.35 10.89 -27.87
C SER A 129 -22.67 11.08 -28.62
N VAL A 130 -23.81 10.85 -27.95
CA VAL A 130 -25.14 11.05 -28.53
C VAL A 130 -25.72 12.45 -28.27
N GLY A 131 -25.01 13.30 -27.53
CA GLY A 131 -25.47 14.65 -27.18
C GLY A 131 -26.56 14.71 -26.10
N GLU A 132 -26.78 13.62 -25.34
CA GLU A 132 -27.77 13.54 -24.26
C GLU A 132 -27.20 14.18 -22.98
N THR A 133 -27.31 15.49 -22.90
CA THR A 133 -26.51 16.29 -21.98
C THR A 133 -27.18 16.57 -20.63
N SER A 134 -28.50 16.42 -20.51
CA SER A 134 -29.26 16.62 -19.26
C SER A 134 -29.00 15.48 -18.26
N THR A 135 -29.03 14.24 -18.75
CA THR A 135 -28.76 13.03 -17.97
C THR A 135 -27.28 12.92 -17.64
N LEU A 136 -26.40 13.31 -18.57
CA LEU A 136 -24.96 13.40 -18.34
C LEU A 136 -24.65 14.32 -17.15
N GLU A 137 -25.21 15.52 -17.14
CA GLU A 137 -24.95 16.50 -16.07
C GLU A 137 -25.35 15.95 -14.69
N ALA A 138 -26.54 15.37 -14.59
CA ALA A 138 -27.00 14.75 -13.34
C ALA A 138 -26.06 13.64 -12.85
N LEU A 139 -25.62 12.77 -13.76
CA LEU A 139 -24.69 11.68 -13.45
C LEU A 139 -23.31 12.18 -13.03
N VAL A 140 -22.78 13.20 -13.72
CA VAL A 140 -21.47 13.76 -13.39
C VAL A 140 -21.51 14.47 -12.04
N LEU A 141 -22.58 15.21 -11.71
CA LEU A 141 -22.75 15.84 -10.40
C LEU A 141 -22.88 14.81 -9.28
N GLU A 142 -23.62 13.71 -9.51
CA GLU A 142 -23.72 12.59 -8.57
C GLU A 142 -22.34 11.97 -8.29
N LEU A 143 -21.55 11.77 -9.35
CA LEU A 143 -20.19 11.24 -9.28
C LEU A 143 -19.24 12.15 -8.48
N ILE A 144 -19.29 13.46 -8.71
CA ILE A 144 -18.48 14.45 -7.99
C ILE A 144 -18.79 14.40 -6.48
N ASN A 145 -20.06 14.24 -6.12
CA ASN A 145 -20.53 14.24 -4.73
C ASN A 145 -20.25 12.93 -3.98
N LYS A 146 -20.31 11.77 -4.65
CA LYS A 146 -20.12 10.46 -4.01
C LYS A 146 -18.66 10.12 -3.66
N GLY A 147 -17.70 10.91 -4.12
CA GLY A 147 -16.27 10.66 -3.89
C GLY A 147 -15.82 9.40 -4.62
N ASN A 148 -15.75 9.48 -5.94
CA ASN A 148 -15.27 8.40 -6.80
C ASN A 148 -13.74 8.43 -6.97
N ASN A 149 -13.20 7.43 -7.66
CA ASN A 149 -11.78 7.33 -7.99
C ASN A 149 -11.38 8.13 -9.24
N LEU A 150 -12.32 8.87 -9.85
CA LEU A 150 -12.05 9.77 -10.97
C LEU A 150 -11.50 11.11 -10.47
N GLN A 151 -10.61 11.70 -11.26
CA GLN A 151 -10.10 13.03 -10.94
C GLN A 151 -11.24 14.05 -11.11
N LYS A 152 -11.62 14.71 -10.00
CA LYS A 152 -12.77 15.63 -9.96
C LYS A 152 -12.63 16.80 -10.94
N ASP A 153 -11.42 17.27 -11.15
CA ASP A 153 -11.08 18.31 -12.12
C ASP A 153 -11.45 17.90 -13.56
N LEU A 154 -11.25 16.65 -13.97
CA LEU A 154 -11.67 16.15 -15.28
C LEU A 154 -13.20 16.14 -15.42
N LEU A 155 -13.92 15.75 -14.36
CA LEU A 155 -15.39 15.75 -14.36
C LEU A 155 -15.95 17.18 -14.45
N ILE A 156 -15.34 18.12 -13.76
CA ILE A 156 -15.70 19.55 -13.84
C ILE A 156 -15.40 20.10 -15.24
N LEU A 157 -14.26 19.74 -15.84
CA LEU A 157 -13.95 20.11 -17.22
C LEU A 157 -15.02 19.59 -18.19
N LEU A 158 -15.43 18.33 -18.03
CA LEU A 158 -16.48 17.73 -18.86
C LEU A 158 -17.80 18.49 -18.74
N LEU A 159 -18.19 18.90 -17.52
CA LEU A 159 -19.37 19.75 -17.31
C LEU A 159 -19.22 21.09 -18.00
N ALA A 160 -18.08 21.76 -17.83
CA ALA A 160 -17.80 23.05 -18.47
C ALA A 160 -17.95 22.97 -19.99
N GLU A 161 -17.32 21.98 -20.63
CA GLU A 161 -17.40 21.76 -22.08
C GLU A 161 -18.81 21.38 -22.53
N THR A 162 -19.52 20.56 -21.75
CA THR A 162 -20.90 20.18 -22.07
C THR A 162 -21.84 21.39 -22.06
N GLN A 163 -21.76 22.25 -21.05
CA GLN A 163 -22.57 23.47 -21.00
C GLN A 163 -22.18 24.45 -22.11
N LYS A 164 -20.88 24.56 -22.44
CA LYS A 164 -20.38 25.36 -23.55
C LYS A 164 -21.04 24.94 -24.87
N ASN A 165 -21.09 23.64 -25.13
CA ASN A 165 -21.67 23.07 -26.35
C ASN A 165 -23.19 23.27 -26.44
N LYS A 166 -23.90 23.40 -25.31
CA LYS A 166 -25.32 23.82 -25.27
C LYS A 166 -25.53 25.31 -25.54
N GLY A 167 -24.45 26.11 -25.58
CA GLY A 167 -24.53 27.57 -25.62
C GLY A 167 -24.83 28.22 -24.26
N LEU A 168 -24.78 27.46 -23.16
CA LEU A 168 -25.02 27.97 -21.81
C LEU A 168 -23.70 28.54 -21.23
N MET A 169 -23.31 29.71 -21.75
CA MET A 169 -21.98 30.29 -21.52
C MET A 169 -21.73 30.64 -20.05
N GLU A 170 -22.70 31.21 -19.31
CA GLU A 170 -22.46 31.57 -17.90
C GLU A 170 -22.29 30.32 -17.02
N LEU A 171 -23.08 29.27 -17.27
CA LEU A 171 -22.95 27.99 -16.55
C LEU A 171 -21.60 27.33 -16.84
N SER A 172 -21.19 27.33 -18.11
CA SER A 172 -19.88 26.83 -18.52
C SER A 172 -18.75 27.59 -17.84
N LEU A 173 -18.83 28.93 -17.82
CA LEU A 173 -17.87 29.80 -17.16
C LEU A 173 -17.78 29.53 -15.66
N GLY A 174 -18.91 29.27 -15.00
CA GLY A 174 -18.93 28.87 -13.59
C GLY A 174 -18.12 27.60 -13.32
N TYR A 175 -18.26 26.57 -14.16
CA TYR A 175 -17.47 25.34 -14.03
C TYR A 175 -15.98 25.54 -14.33
N TYR A 176 -15.63 26.32 -15.36
CA TYR A 176 -14.22 26.67 -15.59
C TYR A 176 -13.64 27.44 -14.41
N GLY A 177 -14.38 28.41 -13.86
CA GLY A 177 -13.98 29.16 -12.66
C GLY A 177 -13.70 28.25 -11.47
N ALA A 178 -14.58 27.28 -11.21
CA ALA A 178 -14.40 26.29 -10.15
C ALA A 178 -13.12 25.46 -10.37
N LEU A 179 -12.86 25.01 -11.60
CA LEU A 179 -11.63 24.27 -11.93
C LEU A 179 -10.37 25.12 -11.69
N ILE A 180 -10.37 26.38 -12.13
CA ILE A 180 -9.24 27.30 -12.01
C ILE A 180 -8.91 27.62 -10.55
N SER A 181 -9.95 27.82 -9.73
CA SER A 181 -9.86 28.17 -8.30
C SER A 181 -9.49 26.97 -7.45
N ASP A 182 -10.26 25.90 -7.55
CA ASP A 182 -10.22 24.82 -6.57
C ASP A 182 -9.14 23.78 -6.90
N TYR A 183 -8.65 23.77 -8.15
CA TYR A 183 -7.66 22.80 -8.65
C TYR A 183 -6.45 23.50 -9.31
N PRO A 184 -5.64 24.26 -8.55
CA PRO A 184 -4.52 25.04 -9.09
C PRO A 184 -3.42 24.19 -9.77
N ASN A 185 -3.31 22.91 -9.41
CA ASN A 185 -2.32 21.97 -9.97
C ASN A 185 -2.91 21.05 -11.05
N SER A 186 -4.17 21.26 -11.47
CA SER A 186 -4.80 20.43 -12.50
C SER A 186 -4.07 20.59 -13.83
N PRO A 187 -3.81 19.50 -14.59
CA PRO A 187 -3.27 19.59 -15.95
C PRO A 187 -4.22 20.33 -16.90
N TYR A 188 -5.50 20.45 -16.55
CA TYR A 188 -6.52 21.14 -17.34
C TYR A 188 -6.63 22.63 -17.03
N ARG A 189 -5.84 23.15 -16.08
CA ARG A 189 -5.98 24.53 -15.62
C ARG A 189 -5.72 25.55 -16.74
N SER A 190 -4.63 25.41 -17.49
CA SER A 190 -4.32 26.35 -18.58
C SER A 190 -5.41 26.37 -19.65
N ARG A 191 -5.93 25.18 -20.00
CA ARG A 191 -7.11 25.04 -20.88
C ARG A 191 -8.30 25.81 -20.33
N SER A 192 -8.66 25.58 -19.08
CA SER A 192 -9.82 26.21 -18.45
C SER A 192 -9.70 27.73 -18.38
N ILE A 193 -8.51 28.26 -18.10
CA ILE A 193 -8.27 29.72 -18.13
C ILE A 193 -8.51 30.27 -19.53
N PHE A 194 -7.96 29.61 -20.56
CA PHE A 194 -8.09 30.06 -21.93
C PHE A 194 -9.55 29.99 -22.40
N GLU A 195 -10.22 28.86 -22.21
CA GLU A 195 -11.63 28.68 -22.58
C GLU A 195 -12.56 29.63 -21.82
N ALA A 196 -12.31 29.87 -20.53
CA ALA A 196 -13.02 30.90 -19.78
C ALA A 196 -12.82 32.29 -20.39
N SER A 197 -11.59 32.62 -20.81
CA SER A 197 -11.31 33.88 -21.49
C SER A 197 -12.02 34.02 -22.84
N GLU A 198 -12.19 32.91 -23.59
CA GLU A 198 -12.98 32.90 -24.82
C GLU A 198 -14.45 33.24 -24.55
N LEU A 199 -15.01 32.65 -23.48
CA LEU A 199 -16.40 32.90 -23.09
C LEU A 199 -16.61 34.32 -22.59
N LEU A 200 -15.70 34.83 -21.76
CA LEU A 200 -15.75 36.22 -21.26
C LEU A 200 -15.74 37.23 -22.40
N GLY A 201 -14.88 37.04 -23.41
CA GLY A 201 -14.87 37.90 -24.60
C GLY A 201 -16.19 37.85 -25.39
N LYS A 202 -16.84 36.67 -25.50
CA LYS A 202 -18.17 36.55 -26.12
C LYS A 202 -19.27 37.24 -25.32
N LEU A 203 -19.10 37.33 -24.00
CA LEU A 203 -20.00 38.00 -23.08
C LEU A 203 -19.70 39.51 -22.93
N GLY A 204 -18.68 40.04 -23.63
CA GLY A 204 -18.26 41.44 -23.55
C GLY A 204 -17.55 41.81 -22.24
N GLN A 205 -17.03 40.82 -21.51
CA GLN A 205 -16.26 41.01 -20.28
C GLN A 205 -14.76 41.14 -20.62
N ASP A 206 -14.41 42.23 -21.29
CA ASP A 206 -13.08 42.43 -21.91
C ASP A 206 -11.94 42.52 -20.88
N GLU A 207 -12.18 43.14 -19.73
CA GLU A 207 -11.16 43.28 -18.67
C GLU A 207 -10.88 41.94 -17.98
N GLU A 208 -11.91 41.15 -17.68
CA GLU A 208 -11.78 39.82 -17.12
C GLU A 208 -11.11 38.87 -18.12
N GLN A 209 -11.51 38.93 -19.40
CA GLN A 209 -10.84 38.18 -20.47
C GLN A 209 -9.35 38.51 -20.51
N LYS A 210 -8.99 39.80 -20.53
CA LYS A 210 -7.60 40.27 -20.55
C LYS A 210 -6.82 39.77 -19.35
N SER A 211 -7.40 39.83 -18.16
CA SER A 211 -6.78 39.32 -16.93
C SER A 211 -6.45 37.82 -17.03
N LEU A 212 -7.38 37.00 -17.52
CA LEU A 212 -7.16 35.57 -17.70
C LEU A 212 -6.09 35.26 -18.76
N LEU A 213 -6.11 35.95 -19.89
CA LEU A 213 -5.10 35.78 -20.94
C LEU A 213 -3.69 36.18 -20.43
N LEU A 214 -3.59 37.27 -19.66
CA LEU A 214 -2.33 37.69 -19.06
C LEU A 214 -1.80 36.67 -18.04
N ALA A 215 -2.67 35.94 -17.34
CA ALA A 215 -2.27 34.86 -16.44
C ALA A 215 -1.58 33.70 -17.19
N LEU A 216 -1.94 33.47 -18.46
CA LEU A 216 -1.32 32.45 -19.32
C LEU A 216 -0.07 32.95 -20.06
N LYS A 217 0.19 34.27 -20.10
CA LYS A 217 1.27 34.88 -20.90
C LYS A 217 2.64 34.23 -20.70
N LYS A 218 2.97 33.83 -19.47
CA LYS A 218 4.25 33.23 -19.10
C LYS A 218 4.29 31.70 -19.22
N SER A 219 3.17 31.07 -19.57
CA SER A 219 3.14 29.62 -19.74
C SER A 219 3.74 29.22 -21.08
N ASP A 220 4.53 28.15 -21.06
CA ASP A 220 5.12 27.53 -22.26
C ASP A 220 4.21 26.44 -22.86
N ASP A 221 3.04 26.20 -22.27
CA ASP A 221 2.04 25.27 -22.81
C ASP A 221 1.28 25.87 -24.02
N PRO A 222 0.59 25.05 -24.84
CA PRO A 222 -0.13 25.53 -26.03
C PRO A 222 -1.16 26.64 -25.75
N TYR A 223 -1.78 26.66 -24.57
CA TYR A 223 -2.72 27.71 -24.18
C TYR A 223 -2.01 29.03 -23.83
N GLY A 224 -0.76 28.96 -23.36
CA GLY A 224 0.11 30.13 -23.23
C GLY A 224 0.45 30.78 -24.58
N GLU A 225 0.73 29.96 -25.59
CA GLU A 225 0.95 30.42 -26.97
C GLU A 225 -0.29 31.09 -27.55
N MET A 226 -1.44 30.39 -27.50
CA MET A 226 -2.72 30.95 -27.97
C MET A 226 -3.10 32.23 -27.22
N ALA A 227 -2.83 32.31 -25.91
CA ALA A 227 -3.09 33.52 -25.13
C ALA A 227 -2.23 34.69 -25.59
N ARG A 228 -0.94 34.48 -25.84
CA ARG A 228 -0.05 35.53 -26.39
C ARG A 228 -0.55 36.00 -27.75
N GLU A 229 -0.85 35.08 -28.65
CA GLU A 229 -1.38 35.41 -29.98
C GLU A 229 -2.64 36.28 -29.86
N LYS A 230 -3.58 35.90 -29.00
CA LYS A 230 -4.82 36.64 -28.81
C LYS A 230 -4.62 38.02 -28.21
N ILE A 231 -3.75 38.15 -27.21
CA ILE A 231 -3.37 39.44 -26.63
C ILE A 231 -2.81 40.39 -27.70
N CYS A 232 -1.95 39.87 -28.59
CA CYS A 232 -1.28 40.65 -29.62
C CYS A 232 -2.21 41.18 -30.70
N HIS A 233 -3.25 40.41 -31.07
CA HIS A 233 -4.16 40.79 -32.16
C HIS A 233 -5.41 41.51 -31.69
N GLN A 234 -5.94 41.17 -30.50
CA GLN A 234 -7.27 41.61 -30.08
C GLN A 234 -7.25 42.68 -28.99
N LEU A 235 -6.24 42.70 -28.11
CA LEU A 235 -6.28 43.51 -26.88
C LEU A 235 -5.36 44.74 -26.88
N TYR A 236 -4.60 44.99 -27.96
CA TYR A 236 -3.66 46.13 -28.13
C TYR A 236 -3.00 46.55 -26.80
N ILE A 237 -2.40 45.59 -26.10
CA ILE A 237 -1.65 45.88 -24.88
C ILE A 237 -0.33 46.52 -25.32
N GLU A 238 0.13 47.58 -24.64
CA GLU A 238 1.39 48.27 -24.98
C GLU A 238 2.66 47.48 -24.63
N ASP A 239 2.57 46.17 -24.30
CA ASP A 239 3.75 45.38 -23.88
C ASP A 239 3.65 43.82 -23.98
N PRO A 240 2.91 43.20 -24.92
CA PRO A 240 2.98 41.76 -25.11
C PRO A 240 4.22 41.36 -25.90
N ILE A 241 4.89 40.32 -25.41
CA ILE A 241 5.86 39.57 -26.20
C ILE A 241 5.01 38.73 -27.18
N CYS A 242 5.03 39.13 -28.45
CA CYS A 242 4.27 38.53 -29.54
C CYS A 242 5.21 37.68 -30.40
N GLY A 243 4.85 36.44 -30.68
CA GLY A 243 5.49 35.73 -31.79
C GLY A 243 5.07 36.39 -33.11
N GLY A 244 6.02 36.66 -33.99
CA GLY A 244 5.69 37.25 -35.29
C GLY A 244 6.91 37.51 -36.17
N VAL A 245 6.64 38.20 -37.27
CA VAL A 245 7.65 38.62 -38.24
C VAL A 245 7.84 40.13 -38.14
N LEU A 246 9.09 40.57 -38.04
CA LEU A 246 9.48 41.95 -38.25
C LEU A 246 10.45 42.02 -39.43
N PHE A 247 10.44 43.14 -40.11
CA PHE A 247 11.46 43.50 -41.06
C PHE A 247 12.33 44.59 -40.44
N GLY A 248 13.63 44.53 -40.69
CA GLY A 248 14.63 45.38 -40.08
C GLY A 248 15.62 45.91 -41.09
N GLU A 249 16.00 47.17 -40.90
CA GLU A 249 17.12 47.80 -41.60
C GLU A 249 18.16 48.26 -40.57
N LEU A 250 19.42 47.90 -40.80
CA LEU A 250 20.53 48.36 -39.98
C LEU A 250 21.00 49.71 -40.52
N ILE A 251 20.65 50.78 -39.82
CA ILE A 251 21.02 52.15 -40.18
C ILE A 251 22.19 52.57 -39.27
N TYR A 252 23.38 52.68 -39.86
CA TYR A 252 24.66 52.86 -39.14
C TYR A 252 24.92 51.73 -38.14
N THR A 253 24.58 51.94 -36.87
CA THR A 253 24.78 50.99 -35.75
C THR A 253 23.48 50.64 -35.05
N GLU A 254 22.34 51.13 -35.54
CA GLU A 254 21.03 50.92 -34.92
C GLU A 254 20.08 50.19 -35.86
N TRP A 255 19.33 49.25 -35.29
CA TRP A 255 18.29 48.54 -36.01
C TRP A 255 16.98 49.32 -35.96
N VAL A 256 16.41 49.57 -37.13
CA VAL A 256 15.06 50.11 -37.27
C VAL A 256 14.13 48.99 -37.71
N TRP A 257 13.09 48.73 -36.92
CA TRP A 257 12.16 47.62 -37.13
C TRP A 257 10.78 48.09 -37.59
N PHE A 258 10.17 47.35 -38.50
CA PHE A 258 8.88 47.63 -39.10
C PHE A 258 8.10 46.35 -39.37
N LYS A 259 6.75 46.44 -39.40
CA LYS A 259 5.87 45.27 -39.53
C LYS A 259 5.82 44.68 -40.94
N ASN A 260 6.00 45.51 -41.96
CA ASN A 260 5.92 45.12 -43.37
C ASN A 260 7.19 45.56 -44.09
N GLY A 261 7.84 44.65 -44.79
CA GLY A 261 9.04 44.91 -45.58
C GLY A 261 9.15 43.93 -46.75
N ASP A 262 10.19 44.09 -47.55
CA ASP A 262 10.51 43.19 -48.67
C ASP A 262 11.75 42.37 -48.29
N GLU A 263 11.60 41.05 -48.25
CA GLU A 263 12.66 40.10 -47.88
C GLU A 263 13.92 40.21 -48.75
N LYS A 264 13.81 40.81 -49.95
CA LYS A 264 14.98 41.04 -50.83
C LYS A 264 15.84 42.22 -50.43
N ILE A 265 15.33 43.13 -49.62
CA ILE A 265 16.00 44.38 -49.25
C ILE A 265 16.09 44.57 -47.73
N ASN A 266 15.18 43.98 -46.96
CA ASN A 266 15.12 44.11 -45.51
C ASN A 266 15.47 42.79 -44.84
N SER A 267 16.16 42.86 -43.70
CA SER A 267 16.39 41.67 -42.89
C SER A 267 15.08 41.25 -42.24
N LYS A 268 14.75 39.96 -42.27
CA LYS A 268 13.53 39.44 -41.66
C LYS A 268 13.87 38.80 -40.32
N TYR A 269 13.21 39.23 -39.25
CA TYR A 269 13.25 38.57 -37.95
C TYR A 269 11.98 37.75 -37.76
N GLU A 270 12.12 36.46 -37.46
CA GLU A 270 11.02 35.58 -37.07
C GLU A 270 11.23 35.14 -35.62
N GLY A 271 10.36 35.57 -34.71
CA GLY A 271 10.49 35.23 -33.30
C GLY A 271 9.65 36.09 -32.37
N GLU A 272 10.04 36.11 -31.10
CA GLU A 272 9.42 36.93 -30.07
C GLU A 272 9.70 38.42 -30.32
N ILE A 273 8.66 39.24 -30.29
CA ILE A 273 8.66 40.69 -30.55
C ILE A 273 8.07 41.39 -29.35
N LYS A 274 8.73 42.41 -28.82
CA LYS A 274 8.24 43.25 -27.73
C LYS A 274 8.35 44.71 -28.14
N ASN A 275 7.28 45.49 -28.02
CA ASN A 275 7.26 46.93 -28.36
C ASN A 275 7.75 47.26 -29.78
N GLY A 276 7.41 46.37 -30.74
CA GLY A 276 7.80 46.54 -32.14
C GLY A 276 9.26 46.22 -32.44
N VAL A 277 10.01 45.63 -31.49
CA VAL A 277 11.40 45.19 -31.69
C VAL A 277 11.59 43.72 -31.32
N PRO A 278 12.61 43.01 -31.85
CA PRO A 278 12.96 41.66 -31.46
C PRO A 278 13.22 41.52 -29.95
N ASN A 279 12.71 40.45 -29.35
CA ASN A 279 12.83 40.10 -27.94
C ASN A 279 13.77 38.90 -27.70
N GLY A 280 14.86 38.82 -28.47
CA GLY A 280 15.99 37.91 -28.23
C GLY A 280 15.76 36.42 -28.53
N LYS A 281 14.52 35.94 -28.62
CA LYS A 281 14.18 34.57 -29.05
C LYS A 281 13.62 34.57 -30.47
N GLY A 282 14.49 34.35 -31.44
CA GLY A 282 14.10 34.29 -32.85
C GLY A 282 15.28 34.05 -33.75
N THR A 283 15.01 33.99 -35.05
CA THR A 283 16.04 33.91 -36.09
C THR A 283 15.98 35.18 -36.93
N LEU A 284 17.13 35.81 -37.14
CA LEU A 284 17.28 36.89 -38.10
C LEU A 284 17.69 36.29 -39.43
N PHE A 285 17.13 36.78 -40.53
CA PHE A 285 17.46 36.37 -41.88
C PHE A 285 17.88 37.62 -42.63
N PHE A 286 19.11 37.63 -43.15
CA PHE A 286 19.63 38.75 -43.92
C PHE A 286 19.21 38.64 -45.39
N PRO A 287 19.16 39.75 -46.15
CA PRO A 287 18.79 39.73 -47.57
C PRO A 287 19.71 38.88 -48.46
N ASP A 288 20.95 38.65 -48.02
CA ASP A 288 21.92 37.77 -48.68
C ASP A 288 21.69 36.27 -48.39
N GLY A 289 20.71 35.95 -47.54
CA GLY A 289 20.33 34.61 -47.16
C GLY A 289 21.07 34.06 -45.93
N GLU A 290 21.95 34.84 -45.29
CA GLU A 290 22.55 34.46 -44.02
C GLU A 290 21.53 34.48 -42.86
N LYS A 291 21.79 33.70 -41.81
CA LYS A 291 20.95 33.60 -40.60
C LYS A 291 21.76 33.85 -39.33
#